data_AF-A0A4Q4IXS2-F1
#
_entry.id   AF-A0A4Q4IXS2-F1
#
_cell.length_a   1.000
_cell.length_b   1.000
_cell.length_c   1.000
_cell.angle_alpha   90.00
_cell.angle_beta   90.00
_cell.angle_gamma   90.00
#
_symmetry.space_group_name_H-M   'P 1'
#
loop_
_entity.id
_entity.type
_entity.pdbx_description
1 polymer ?
#
loop_
_entity_poly.entity_id
_entity_poly.type
_entity_poly.pdbx_seq_one_letter_code
_entity_poly.pdbx_strand_id
1 'polypeptide(L)'
;MKQALIHRLKGRGKGVRLTLPFDDIMEFAIALLTVGPEDLEALGWTFADRKRFLDHFLASGRAAQGVAPEHLGQKSIEIVVPRKDLDRLHRFAVRELPKAASNAAMLDRVIRALDQAAQRQDAGKRRTPGKS
;
A
#
# COMPACT_ATOMS: atom_id res chain seq x y z
N MET A 1 15.46 10.74 22.42
CA MET A 1 14.77 9.48 22.07
C MET A 1 13.87 9.52 20.82
N LYS A 2 13.62 10.67 20.16
CA LYS A 2 12.76 10.75 18.95
C LYS A 2 13.46 10.44 17.61
N GLN A 3 14.79 10.58 17.53
CA GLN A 3 15.54 10.39 16.27
C GLN A 3 15.86 8.92 15.94
N ALA A 4 15.95 8.05 16.97
CA ALA A 4 16.23 6.62 16.77
C ALA A 4 15.07 5.86 16.11
N LEU A 5 13.83 6.33 16.28
CA LEU A 5 12.65 5.73 15.64
C LEU A 5 12.57 6.08 14.14
N ILE A 6 12.97 7.30 13.78
CA ILE A 6 12.99 7.78 12.39
C ILE A 6 14.09 7.06 11.60
N HIS A 7 15.23 6.76 12.23
CA HIS A 7 16.28 5.96 11.60
C HIS A 7 15.92 4.48 11.41
N ARG A 8 15.04 3.91 12.25
CA ARG A 8 14.59 2.52 12.10
C ARG A 8 13.66 2.30 10.90
N LEU A 9 13.03 3.37 10.39
CA LEU A 9 12.26 3.36 9.14
C LEU A 9 13.13 3.51 7.88
N LYS A 10 14.39 3.93 8.01
CA LYS A 10 15.32 4.12 6.89
C LYS A 10 16.10 2.86 6.49
N GLY A 11 15.96 1.75 7.23
CA GLY A 11 16.76 0.56 7.01
C GLY A 11 15.94 -0.71 6.93
N ARG A 12 15.45 -1.06 5.72
CA ARG A 12 15.61 -2.39 5.08
C ARG A 12 14.67 -2.58 3.88
N GLY A 13 15.23 -2.37 2.69
CA GLY A 13 14.65 -2.68 1.38
C GLY A 13 14.27 -1.44 0.57
N LYS A 14 14.65 -1.39 -0.71
CA LYS A 14 14.11 -0.42 -1.67
C LYS A 14 12.58 -0.56 -1.65
N GLY A 15 11.89 0.37 -0.99
CA GLY A 15 10.43 0.40 -0.99
C GLY A 15 9.91 0.56 -2.42
N VAL A 16 8.73 0.02 -2.66
CA VAL A 16 8.07 0.08 -3.96
C VAL A 16 7.10 1.25 -3.93
N ARG A 17 7.11 2.03 -5.00
CA ARG A 17 6.23 3.19 -5.16
C ARG A 17 4.91 2.73 -5.77
N LEU A 18 3.84 2.93 -5.02
CA LEU A 18 2.46 2.83 -5.48
C LEU A 18 1.92 4.23 -5.68
N THR A 19 1.25 4.49 -6.80
CA THR A 19 0.58 5.76 -7.06
C THR A 19 -0.90 5.48 -7.21
N LEU A 20 -1.70 6.08 -6.35
CA LEU A 20 -3.16 5.93 -6.35
C LEU A 20 -3.84 7.29 -6.07
N PRO A 21 -5.05 7.52 -6.59
CA PRO A 21 -5.91 8.60 -6.14
C PRO A 21 -6.10 8.55 -4.61
N PHE A 22 -6.23 9.70 -3.97
CA PHE A 22 -6.42 9.76 -2.52
C PHE A 22 -7.66 8.99 -2.06
N ASP A 23 -8.78 9.11 -2.78
CA ASP A 23 -10.01 8.39 -2.44
C ASP A 23 -9.82 6.87 -2.48
N ASP A 24 -9.10 6.37 -3.48
CA ASP A 24 -8.79 4.94 -3.58
C ASP A 24 -7.94 4.48 -2.39
N ILE A 25 -6.99 5.30 -1.92
CA ILE A 25 -6.18 5.00 -0.73
C ILE A 25 -7.06 4.96 0.52
N MET A 26 -7.99 5.89 0.66
CA MET A 26 -8.90 5.95 1.81
C MET A 26 -9.89 4.78 1.82
N GLU A 27 -10.49 4.46 0.68
CA GLU A 27 -11.42 3.34 0.55
C GLU A 27 -10.70 2.01 0.83
N PHE A 28 -9.48 1.83 0.30
CA PHE A 28 -8.64 0.67 0.61
C PHE A 28 -8.29 0.61 2.11
N ALA A 29 -7.92 1.73 2.73
CA ALA A 29 -7.64 1.76 4.17
C ALA A 29 -8.87 1.40 5.03
N ILE A 30 -10.06 1.87 4.64
CA ILE A 30 -11.32 1.54 5.29
C ILE A 30 -11.63 0.05 5.13
N ALA A 31 -11.53 -0.49 3.92
CA ALA A 31 -11.76 -1.91 3.68
C ALA A 31 -10.77 -2.80 4.44
N LEU A 32 -9.53 -2.36 4.63
CA LEU A 32 -8.56 -3.07 5.46
C LEU A 32 -8.97 -3.07 6.95
N LEU A 33 -9.62 -2.01 7.43
CA LEU A 33 -10.12 -1.92 8.80
C LEU A 33 -11.34 -2.81 9.06
N THR A 34 -12.16 -3.07 8.03
CA THR A 34 -13.36 -3.92 8.14
C THR A 34 -13.04 -5.41 8.16
N VAL A 35 -11.81 -5.82 7.82
CA VAL A 35 -11.37 -7.22 7.86
C VAL A 35 -11.47 -7.78 9.28
N GLY A 36 -12.24 -8.85 9.42
CA GLY A 36 -12.41 -9.57 10.68
C GLY A 36 -11.16 -10.37 11.09
N PRO A 37 -11.09 -10.83 12.36
CA PRO A 37 -9.96 -11.64 12.83
C PRO A 37 -9.75 -12.93 12.02
N GLU A 38 -10.83 -13.61 11.62
CA GLU A 38 -10.78 -14.85 10.84
C GLU A 38 -10.20 -14.63 9.44
N ASP A 39 -10.61 -13.55 8.76
CA ASP A 39 -10.07 -13.20 7.44
C ASP A 39 -8.60 -12.75 7.53
N LEU A 40 -8.21 -12.05 8.60
CA LEU A 40 -6.80 -11.75 8.86
C LEU A 40 -5.99 -13.04 9.02
N GLU A 41 -6.50 -14.02 9.77
CA GLU A 41 -5.85 -15.32 9.92
C GLU A 41 -5.76 -16.08 8.59
N ALA A 42 -6.82 -16.07 7.77
CA ALA A 42 -6.83 -16.68 6.44
C ALA A 42 -5.85 -16.03 5.45
N LEU A 43 -5.49 -14.75 5.68
CA LEU A 43 -4.42 -14.04 4.98
C LEU A 43 -3.02 -14.34 5.55
N GLY A 44 -2.94 -15.03 6.69
CA GLY A 44 -1.72 -15.26 7.47
C GLY A 44 -1.21 -13.97 8.12
N TRP A 45 -2.10 -13.07 8.50
CA TRP A 45 -1.80 -11.75 9.04
C TRP A 45 -2.17 -11.64 10.50
N THR A 46 -1.40 -10.85 11.22
CA THR A 46 -1.71 -10.41 12.58
C THR A 46 -2.31 -9.00 12.57
N PHE A 47 -2.89 -8.58 13.69
CA PHE A 47 -3.27 -7.17 13.89
C PHE A 47 -2.08 -6.21 13.73
N ALA A 48 -0.86 -6.65 14.04
CA ALA A 48 0.36 -5.87 13.83
C ALA A 48 0.68 -5.68 12.34
N ASP A 49 0.38 -6.67 11.49
CA ASP A 49 0.46 -6.53 10.03
C ASP A 49 -0.56 -5.51 9.52
N ARG A 50 -1.83 -5.61 9.95
CA ARG A 50 -2.87 -4.64 9.61
C ARG A 50 -2.47 -3.20 9.98
N LYS A 51 -1.99 -2.99 11.21
CA LYS A 51 -1.50 -1.68 11.66
C LYS A 51 -0.36 -1.17 10.77
N ARG A 52 0.60 -2.04 10.43
CA ARG A 52 1.74 -1.68 9.57
C ARG A 52 1.27 -1.23 8.18
N PHE A 53 0.30 -1.92 7.58
CA PHE A 53 -0.27 -1.51 6.29
C PHE A 53 -0.99 -0.16 6.38
N LEU A 54 -1.77 0.05 7.44
CA LEU A 54 -2.42 1.34 7.70
C LEU A 54 -1.41 2.47 7.88
N ASP A 55 -0.28 2.23 8.55
CA ASP A 55 0.78 3.22 8.71
C ASP A 55 1.35 3.67 7.34
N HIS A 56 1.36 2.80 6.30
CA HIS A 56 1.75 3.17 4.93
C HIS A 56 0.71 4.09 4.27
N PHE A 57 -0.59 3.80 4.43
CA PHE A 57 -1.65 4.64 3.89
C PHE A 57 -1.73 5.98 4.62
N LEU A 58 -1.57 6.02 5.94
CA LEU A 58 -1.54 7.27 6.71
C LEU A 58 -0.39 8.20 6.32
N ALA A 59 0.72 7.67 5.78
CA ALA A 59 1.78 8.50 5.22
C ALA A 59 1.31 9.32 4.01
N SER A 60 0.30 8.86 3.26
CA SER A 60 -0.34 9.59 2.15
C SER A 60 -1.05 10.85 2.63
N GLY A 61 -1.63 10.81 3.85
CA GLY A 61 -2.34 11.94 4.45
C GLY A 61 -1.48 13.20 4.57
N ARG A 62 -0.16 13.06 4.81
CA ARG A 62 0.76 14.20 4.78
C ARG A 62 0.92 14.83 3.40
N ALA A 63 0.88 14.04 2.33
CA ALA A 63 0.93 14.55 0.96
C ALA A 63 -0.41 15.17 0.49
N ALA A 64 -1.49 14.84 1.19
CA ALA A 64 -2.81 15.42 1.04
C ALA A 64 -3.02 16.70 1.87
N GLN A 65 -2.21 16.95 2.90
CA GLN A 65 -2.31 18.16 3.72
C GLN A 65 -2.14 19.44 2.87
N GLY A 66 -3.07 20.38 3.03
CA GLY A 66 -3.06 21.65 2.30
C GLY A 66 -3.66 21.60 0.89
N VAL A 67 -4.17 20.44 0.45
CA VAL A 67 -4.91 20.33 -0.81
C VAL A 67 -6.34 20.76 -0.58
N ALA A 68 -6.86 21.60 -1.48
CA ALA A 68 -8.26 22.01 -1.42
C ALA A 68 -9.18 20.77 -1.58
N PRO A 69 -10.24 20.63 -0.76
CA PRO A 69 -11.10 19.44 -0.75
C PRO A 69 -11.61 19.00 -2.14
N GLU A 70 -11.95 19.96 -2.99
CA GLU A 70 -12.46 19.76 -4.36
C GLU A 70 -11.44 19.08 -5.30
N HIS A 71 -10.15 19.18 -4.99
CA HIS A 71 -9.07 18.55 -5.77
C HIS A 71 -8.50 17.30 -5.11
N LEU A 72 -8.90 17.02 -3.87
CA LEU A 72 -8.23 16.02 -3.05
C LEU A 72 -8.48 14.60 -3.57
N GLY A 73 -9.73 14.25 -3.87
CA GLY A 73 -10.11 12.87 -4.19
C GLY A 73 -9.36 12.28 -5.39
N GLN A 74 -9.16 13.09 -6.44
CA GLN A 74 -8.46 12.68 -7.66
C GLN A 74 -6.95 12.89 -7.61
N LYS A 75 -6.44 13.56 -6.57
CA LYS A 75 -5.00 13.81 -6.44
C LYS A 75 -4.28 12.48 -6.32
N SER A 76 -3.41 12.20 -7.29
CA SER A 76 -2.53 11.04 -7.24
C SER A 76 -1.49 11.22 -6.14
N ILE A 77 -1.48 10.30 -5.18
CA ILE A 77 -0.52 10.27 -4.09
C ILE A 77 0.41 9.08 -4.25
N GLU A 78 1.70 9.32 -4.10
CA GLU A 78 2.70 8.25 -4.03
C GLU A 78 2.81 7.74 -2.59
N ILE A 79 2.69 6.42 -2.43
CA ILE A 79 2.92 5.69 -1.18
C ILE A 79 4.06 4.70 -1.38
N VAL A 80 4.93 4.62 -0.38
CA VAL A 80 6.07 3.71 -0.38
C VAL A 80 5.76 2.52 0.52
N VAL A 81 5.68 1.34 -0.08
CA VAL A 81 5.44 0.08 0.63
C VAL A 81 6.68 -0.82 0.61
N PRO A 82 7.02 -1.52 1.70
CA PRO A 82 8.04 -2.55 1.67
C PRO A 82 7.68 -3.63 0.67
N ARG A 83 8.68 -4.17 -0.04
CA ARG A 83 8.47 -5.23 -1.03
C ARG A 83 7.70 -6.43 -0.48
N LYS A 84 8.08 -6.90 0.71
CA LYS A 84 7.42 -8.03 1.39
C LYS A 84 5.92 -7.80 1.64
N ASP A 85 5.54 -6.53 1.71
CA ASP A 85 4.20 -6.09 2.03
C ASP A 85 3.39 -5.87 0.74
N LEU A 86 4.03 -5.68 -0.42
CA LEU A 86 3.34 -5.57 -1.72
C LEU A 86 2.59 -6.85 -2.09
N ASP A 87 3.25 -8.01 -2.06
CA ASP A 87 2.62 -9.29 -2.40
C ASP A 87 1.48 -9.65 -1.44
N ARG A 88 1.59 -9.18 -0.20
CA ARG A 88 0.54 -9.31 0.81
C ARG A 88 -0.65 -8.42 0.41
N LEU A 89 -0.42 -7.13 0.16
CA LEU A 89 -1.47 -6.19 -0.26
C LEU A 89 -2.16 -6.64 -1.56
N HIS A 90 -1.43 -7.23 -2.50
CA HIS A 90 -2.01 -7.82 -3.71
C HIS A 90 -2.97 -8.98 -3.39
N ARG A 91 -2.57 -9.93 -2.52
CA ARG A 91 -3.46 -11.02 -2.11
C ARG A 91 -4.73 -10.52 -1.42
N PHE A 92 -4.60 -9.48 -0.60
CA PHE A 92 -5.77 -8.84 0.02
C PHE A 92 -6.67 -8.16 -1.02
N ALA A 93 -6.08 -7.39 -1.95
CA ALA A 93 -6.82 -6.67 -2.98
C ALA A 93 -7.64 -7.61 -3.89
N VAL A 94 -7.15 -8.82 -4.12
CA VAL A 94 -7.85 -9.82 -4.93
C VAL A 94 -8.89 -10.61 -4.13
N ARG A 95 -8.60 -10.96 -2.87
CA ARG A 95 -9.43 -11.91 -2.09
C ARG A 95 -10.47 -11.25 -1.20
N GLU A 96 -10.09 -10.16 -0.55
CA GLU A 96 -10.87 -9.58 0.55
C GLU A 96 -11.43 -8.20 0.20
N LEU A 97 -10.68 -7.39 -0.54
CA LEU A 97 -11.13 -6.06 -0.94
C LEU A 97 -12.46 -6.08 -1.73
N PRO A 98 -12.75 -7.04 -2.63
CA PRO A 98 -14.05 -7.11 -3.31
C PRO A 98 -15.23 -7.41 -2.39
N LYS A 99 -14.99 -7.97 -1.19
CA LYS A 99 -16.04 -8.23 -0.19
C LYS A 99 -16.34 -6.98 0.63
N ALA A 100 -15.38 -6.06 0.73
CA ALA A 100 -15.42 -4.90 1.63
C ALA A 100 -15.62 -3.56 0.90
N ALA A 101 -15.28 -3.47 -0.39
CA ALA A 101 -15.43 -2.28 -1.21
C ALA A 101 -16.51 -2.48 -2.28
N SER A 102 -17.35 -1.46 -2.49
CA SER A 102 -18.43 -1.49 -3.49
C SER A 102 -18.02 -0.89 -4.84
N ASN A 103 -16.87 -0.21 -4.91
CA ASN A 103 -16.41 0.49 -6.10
C ASN A 103 -15.50 -0.39 -6.97
N ALA A 104 -16.08 -1.09 -7.95
CA ALA A 104 -15.34 -1.93 -8.88
C ALA A 104 -14.22 -1.19 -9.64
N ALA A 105 -14.45 0.07 -10.01
CA ALA A 105 -13.44 0.86 -10.72
C ALA A 105 -12.23 1.19 -9.81
N MET A 106 -12.45 1.37 -8.50
CA MET A 106 -11.36 1.49 -7.53
C MET A 106 -10.57 0.18 -7.41
N LEU A 107 -11.25 -0.97 -7.33
CA LEU A 107 -10.61 -2.29 -7.28
C LEU A 107 -9.65 -2.49 -8.47
N ASP A 108 -10.12 -2.22 -9.68
CA ASP A 108 -9.32 -2.36 -10.90
C ASP A 108 -8.08 -1.45 -10.88
N ARG A 109 -8.25 -0.19 -10.41
CA ARG A 109 -7.11 0.75 -10.29
C ARG A 109 -6.11 0.28 -9.24
N VAL A 110 -6.56 -0.22 -8.10
CA VAL A 110 -5.71 -0.74 -7.04
C VAL A 110 -4.91 -1.96 -7.51
N ILE A 111 -5.58 -2.95 -8.09
CA ILE A 111 -4.93 -4.17 -8.62
C ILE A 111 -3.91 -3.78 -9.68
N ARG A 112 -4.29 -2.93 -10.63
CA ARG A 112 -3.39 -2.44 -11.68
C ARG A 112 -2.17 -1.71 -11.12
N ALA A 113 -2.35 -0.89 -10.09
CA ALA A 113 -1.24 -0.17 -9.46
C ALA A 113 -0.28 -1.13 -8.73
N LEU A 114 -0.81 -2.17 -8.08
CA LEU A 114 -0.03 -3.23 -7.42
C LEU A 114 0.76 -4.05 -8.45
N ASP A 115 0.14 -4.42 -9.57
CA ASP A 115 0.79 -5.14 -10.67
C ASP A 115 1.92 -4.34 -11.31
N GLN A 116 1.67 -3.06 -11.62
CA GLN A 116 2.70 -2.17 -12.16
C GLN A 116 3.87 -2.00 -11.18
N ALA A 117 3.56 -1.88 -9.89
CA ALA A 117 4.56 -1.81 -8.83
C ALA A 117 5.38 -3.10 -8.75
N ALA A 118 4.79 -4.28 -8.95
CA ALA A 118 5.48 -5.56 -9.02
C ALA A 118 6.37 -5.67 -10.29
N GLN A 119 5.84 -5.34 -11.47
CA GLN A 119 6.57 -5.41 -12.74
C GLN A 119 7.81 -4.50 -12.77
N ARG A 120 7.69 -3.26 -12.24
CA ARG A 120 8.82 -2.33 -12.12
C ARG A 120 9.96 -2.91 -11.27
N GLN A 121 9.65 -3.75 -10.28
CA GLN A 121 10.67 -4.41 -9.47
C GLN A 121 11.41 -5.49 -10.23
N ASP A 122 10.69 -6.32 -10.99
CA ASP A 122 11.31 -7.42 -11.73
C ASP A 122 12.23 -6.89 -12.82
N ALA A 123 11.84 -5.80 -13.48
CA ALA A 123 12.71 -5.07 -14.41
C ALA A 123 13.97 -4.52 -13.71
N GLY A 124 13.83 -3.99 -12.48
CA GLY A 124 14.96 -3.50 -11.68
C GLY A 124 15.92 -4.60 -11.23
N LYS A 125 15.41 -5.80 -10.90
CA LYS A 125 16.23 -6.97 -10.50
C LYS A 125 17.04 -7.53 -11.67
N ARG A 126 16.46 -7.55 -12.88
CA ARG A 126 17.12 -8.04 -14.10
C ARG A 126 18.25 -7.12 -14.60
N ARG A 127 18.25 -5.84 -14.20
CA ARG A 127 19.25 -4.84 -14.62
C ARG A 127 20.51 -4.78 -13.75
N THR A 128 20.58 -5.52 -12.65
CA THR A 128 21.81 -5.71 -11.86
C THR A 128 22.40 -7.08 -12.15
N PRO A 129 23.18 -7.26 -13.24
CA PRO A 129 24.04 -8.43 -13.36
C PRO A 129 25.14 -8.32 -12.28
N GLY A 130 25.45 -9.44 -11.65
CA GLY A 130 26.44 -9.52 -10.58
C GLY A 130 27.76 -8.88 -11.01
N LYS A 131 28.35 -8.08 -10.11
CA LYS A 131 29.78 -7.78 -10.21
C LYS A 131 30.51 -9.10 -10.02
N SER A 132 31.15 -9.57 -11.09
CA SER A 132 32.16 -10.63 -11.08
C SER A 132 33.27 -10.35 -10.08
#